data_AF-A0AAJ2LVJ8-F1
#
_entry.id   AF-A0AAJ2LVJ8-F1
#
_cell.length_a   1.000
_cell.length_b   1.000
_cell.length_c   1.000
_cell.angle_alpha   90.00
_cell.angle_beta   90.00
_cell.angle_gamma   90.00
#
_symmetry.space_group_name_H-M   'P 1'
#
loop_
_entity.id
_entity.type
_entity.pdbx_description
1 polymer ?
#
loop_
_entity_poly.entity_id
_entity_poly.type
_entity_poly.pdbx_seq_one_letter_code
_entity_poly.pdbx_strand_id
1 'polypeptide(L)'
;MTRESAAQSWRQLVSSLGTPVPGSALPAPPEPDALARLPYDALHRFGLERRRAEVLIATARTMSRLSAEALADRARVEGALGAVRGIGPWTLSCLATATWGDADTVITADSGIPSMVSWMLARESRGDDARMLALLEPYRPHRYRVIRLAFASGSRPPRQAPRAPDQPIRDR
;
A
#
# COMPACT_ATOMS: atom_id res chain seq x y z
N MET A 1 9.28 -4.32 6.14
CA MET A 1 8.07 -5.17 6.06
C MET A 1 7.95 -5.67 4.64
N THR A 2 7.87 -6.98 4.42
CA THR A 2 7.59 -7.56 3.10
C THR A 2 6.09 -7.61 2.84
N ARG A 3 5.68 -7.86 1.58
CA ARG A 3 4.28 -8.05 1.21
C ARG A 3 3.62 -9.18 2.02
N GLU A 4 4.32 -10.29 2.24
CA GLU A 4 3.82 -11.43 3.00
C GLU A 4 3.59 -11.06 4.46
N SER A 5 4.56 -10.38 5.09
CA SER A 5 4.41 -9.91 6.48
C SER A 5 3.28 -8.89 6.63
N ALA A 6 3.10 -7.99 5.66
CA ALA A 6 2.02 -7.01 5.65
C ALA A 6 0.63 -7.70 5.54
N ALA A 7 0.51 -8.69 4.66
CA ALA A 7 -0.73 -9.46 4.50
C ALA A 7 -1.07 -10.27 5.75
N GLN A 8 -0.06 -10.81 6.43
CA GLN A 8 -0.24 -11.52 7.69
C GLN A 8 -0.69 -10.57 8.81
N SER A 9 -0.03 -9.40 8.96
CA SER A 9 -0.44 -8.36 9.90
C SER A 9 -1.88 -7.90 9.66
N TRP A 10 -2.25 -7.67 8.40
CA TRP A 10 -3.62 -7.30 8.01
C TRP A 10 -4.62 -8.38 8.41
N ARG A 11 -4.35 -9.64 8.07
CA ARG A 11 -5.21 -10.77 8.42
C ARG A 11 -5.44 -10.85 9.92
N GLN A 12 -4.37 -10.79 10.73
CA GLN A 12 -4.49 -10.86 12.18
C GLN A 12 -5.29 -9.69 12.77
N LEU A 13 -5.05 -8.48 12.27
CA LEU A 13 -5.75 -7.28 12.67
C LEU A 13 -7.25 -7.40 12.37
N VAL A 14 -7.62 -7.79 11.15
CA VAL A 14 -9.02 -7.93 10.74
C VAL A 14 -9.72 -9.08 11.46
N SER A 15 -9.06 -10.23 11.63
CA SER A 15 -9.63 -11.34 12.40
C SER A 15 -9.84 -11.03 13.87
N SER A 16 -9.05 -10.11 14.45
CA SER A 16 -9.11 -9.79 15.89
C SER A 16 -9.96 -8.56 16.22
N LEU A 17 -10.02 -7.58 15.33
CA LEU A 17 -10.66 -6.28 15.57
C LEU A 17 -11.79 -5.97 14.58
N GLY A 18 -11.97 -6.81 13.56
CA GLY A 18 -12.98 -6.60 12.52
C GLY A 18 -14.41 -6.73 13.02
N THR A 19 -15.33 -6.13 12.27
CA THR A 19 -16.76 -6.16 12.59
C THR A 19 -17.41 -7.39 11.98
N PRO A 20 -18.21 -8.18 12.73
CA PRO A 20 -18.98 -9.29 12.16
C PRO A 20 -19.89 -8.83 11.03
N VAL A 21 -19.91 -9.59 9.92
CA VAL A 21 -20.78 -9.30 8.77
C VAL A 21 -21.85 -10.40 8.68
N PRO A 22 -23.15 -10.06 8.77
CA PRO A 22 -24.22 -11.04 8.65
C PRO A 22 -24.09 -11.89 7.39
N GLY A 23 -24.14 -13.22 7.54
CA GLY A 23 -24.03 -14.16 6.42
C GLY A 23 -22.61 -14.39 5.89
N SER A 24 -21.58 -13.77 6.49
CA SER A 24 -20.18 -13.98 6.12
C SER A 24 -19.40 -14.67 7.23
N ALA A 25 -18.58 -15.65 6.86
CA ALA A 25 -17.59 -16.26 7.76
C ALA A 25 -16.35 -15.37 7.98
N LEU A 26 -16.23 -14.27 7.22
CA LEU A 26 -15.14 -13.31 7.32
C LEU A 26 -15.67 -11.98 7.89
N PRO A 27 -14.97 -11.38 8.88
CA PRO A 27 -15.32 -10.06 9.36
C PRO A 27 -14.93 -8.97 8.34
N ALA A 28 -15.64 -7.85 8.39
CA ALA A 28 -15.21 -6.63 7.73
C ALA A 28 -13.98 -6.05 8.43
N PRO A 29 -13.15 -5.23 7.75
CA PRO A 29 -12.13 -4.44 8.41
C PRO A 29 -12.70 -3.62 9.58
N PRO A 30 -11.91 -3.35 10.63
CA PRO A 30 -12.37 -2.53 11.75
C PRO A 30 -12.75 -1.13 11.29
N GLU A 31 -13.80 -0.57 11.91
CA GLU A 31 -14.19 0.82 11.70
C GLU A 31 -13.05 1.78 12.08
N PRO A 32 -12.87 2.90 11.35
CA PRO A 32 -11.83 3.87 11.66
C PRO A 32 -11.86 4.34 13.11
N ASP A 33 -13.04 4.56 13.67
CA ASP A 33 -13.21 4.96 15.07
C ASP A 33 -12.71 3.92 16.08
N ALA A 34 -12.82 2.63 15.77
CA ALA A 34 -12.30 1.57 16.62
C ALA A 34 -10.77 1.61 16.67
N LEU A 35 -10.12 1.78 15.51
CA LEU A 35 -8.67 1.92 15.42
C LEU A 35 -8.17 3.23 16.06
N ALA A 36 -8.90 4.33 15.89
CA ALA A 36 -8.53 5.67 16.38
C ALA A 36 -8.38 5.75 17.92
N ARG A 37 -9.10 4.89 18.64
CA ARG A 37 -9.10 4.80 20.12
C ARG A 37 -8.01 3.91 20.70
N LEU A 38 -7.34 3.10 19.88
CA LEU A 38 -6.30 2.20 20.36
C LEU A 38 -5.04 2.98 20.75
N PRO A 39 -4.33 2.57 21.83
CA PRO A 39 -2.95 2.97 22.01
C PRO A 39 -2.07 2.23 20.99
N TYR A 40 -0.90 2.79 20.64
CA TYR A 40 -0.08 2.24 19.56
C TYR A 40 0.43 0.82 19.88
N ASP A 41 0.69 0.51 21.16
CA ASP A 41 1.22 -0.78 21.59
C ASP A 41 0.20 -1.92 21.43
N ALA A 42 -1.10 -1.62 21.42
CA ALA A 42 -2.15 -2.60 21.12
C ALA A 42 -2.03 -3.17 19.70
N LEU A 43 -1.32 -2.48 18.80
CA LEU A 43 -1.07 -2.92 17.43
C LEU A 43 0.22 -3.74 17.29
N HIS A 44 1.11 -3.76 18.29
CA HIS A 44 2.37 -4.52 18.26
C HIS A 44 2.13 -6.02 18.12
N ARG A 45 1.06 -6.55 18.74
CA ARG A 45 0.67 -7.97 18.62
C ARG A 45 0.33 -8.40 17.19
N PHE A 46 0.09 -7.45 16.28
CA PHE A 46 -0.15 -7.68 14.86
C PHE A 46 1.11 -7.48 14.00
N GLY A 47 2.29 -7.33 14.61
CA GLY A 47 3.55 -7.09 13.90
C GLY A 47 3.71 -5.66 13.38
N LEU A 48 2.89 -4.71 13.85
CA LEU A 48 3.03 -3.29 13.53
C LEU A 48 3.93 -2.64 14.58
N GLU A 49 5.11 -2.21 14.19
CA GLU A 49 5.99 -1.38 15.01
C GLU A 49 5.39 0.02 15.21
N ARG A 50 5.81 0.66 16.30
CA ARG A 50 5.35 1.98 16.75
C ARG A 50 5.07 2.98 15.64
N ARG A 51 6.02 3.23 14.73
CA ARG A 51 5.83 4.22 13.66
C ARG A 51 4.67 3.87 12.71
N ARG A 52 4.53 2.60 12.31
CA ARG A 52 3.39 2.16 11.47
C ARG A 52 2.08 2.19 12.24
N ALA A 53 2.10 1.80 13.51
CA ALA A 53 0.94 1.86 14.39
C ALA A 53 0.44 3.31 14.56
N GLU A 54 1.34 4.26 14.83
CA GLU A 54 1.03 5.69 14.96
C GLU A 54 0.44 6.26 13.66
N VAL A 55 1.02 5.91 12.50
CA VAL A 55 0.45 6.31 11.20
C VAL A 55 -0.95 5.73 11.01
N LEU A 56 -1.16 4.43 11.26
CA LEU A 56 -2.47 3.80 11.13
C LEU A 56 -3.54 4.46 12.02
N ILE A 57 -3.19 4.76 13.28
CA ILE A 57 -4.10 5.43 14.22
C ILE A 57 -4.39 6.87 13.77
N ALA A 58 -3.37 7.61 13.31
CA ALA A 58 -3.56 8.98 12.82
C ALA A 58 -4.43 9.01 11.55
N THR A 59 -4.23 8.06 10.64
CA THR A 59 -5.11 7.83 9.48
C THR A 59 -6.53 7.55 9.91
N ALA A 60 -6.72 6.64 10.86
CA ALA A 60 -8.05 6.27 11.35
C ALA A 60 -8.79 7.45 11.99
N ARG A 61 -8.09 8.26 12.80
CA ARG A 61 -8.61 9.52 13.37
C ARG A 61 -8.97 10.56 12.32
N THR A 62 -8.21 10.62 11.23
CA THR A 62 -8.49 11.53 10.12
C THR A 62 -9.74 11.07 9.38
N MET A 63 -9.82 9.79 9.05
CA MET A 63 -10.95 9.19 8.35
C MET A 63 -12.25 9.28 9.16
N SER A 64 -12.21 9.08 10.48
CA SER A 64 -13.43 9.10 11.29
C SER A 64 -14.04 10.49 11.50
N ARG A 65 -13.28 11.55 11.17
CA ARG A 65 -13.77 12.95 11.22
C ARG A 65 -14.39 13.41 9.91
N LEU A 66 -14.21 12.68 8.81
CA LEU A 66 -14.77 13.04 7.52
C LEU A 66 -16.27 12.71 7.49
N SER A 67 -17.07 13.66 7.02
CA SER A 67 -18.50 13.40 6.76
C SER A 67 -18.68 12.46 5.57
N ALA A 68 -19.88 11.89 5.43
CA ALA A 68 -20.20 11.03 4.29
C ALA A 68 -20.02 11.75 2.94
N GLU A 69 -20.38 13.04 2.87
CA GLU A 69 -20.19 13.87 1.68
C GLU A 69 -18.70 14.08 1.38
N ALA A 70 -17.87 14.25 2.41
CA ALA A 70 -16.42 14.39 2.25
C ALA A 70 -15.77 13.08 1.77
N LEU A 71 -16.26 11.93 2.23
CA LEU A 71 -15.79 10.61 1.79
C LEU A 71 -16.12 10.31 0.32
N ALA A 72 -17.18 10.93 -0.22
CA ALA A 72 -17.53 10.82 -1.64
C ALA A 72 -16.63 11.68 -2.56
N ASP A 73 -15.87 12.62 -2.00
CA ASP A 73 -14.96 13.51 -2.74
C ASP A 73 -13.51 13.02 -2.61
N ARG A 74 -12.98 12.42 -3.68
CA ARG A 74 -11.61 11.91 -3.74
C ARG A 74 -10.58 12.97 -3.35
N ALA A 75 -10.71 14.20 -3.83
CA ALA A 75 -9.70 15.24 -3.59
C ALA A 75 -9.66 15.64 -2.11
N ARG A 76 -10.83 15.67 -1.44
CA ARG A 76 -10.90 15.90 0.02
C ARG A 76 -10.27 14.77 0.80
N VAL A 77 -10.54 13.52 0.44
CA VAL A 77 -9.95 12.36 1.12
C VAL A 77 -8.44 12.31 0.90
N GLU A 78 -7.96 12.48 -0.32
CA GLU A 78 -6.53 12.52 -0.63
C GLU A 78 -5.82 13.67 0.11
N GLY A 79 -6.41 14.86 0.16
CA GLY A 79 -5.87 16.00 0.91
C GLY A 79 -5.78 15.73 2.42
N ALA A 80 -6.84 15.16 2.99
CA ALA A 80 -6.87 14.80 4.41
C ALA A 80 -5.83 13.73 4.75
N LEU A 81 -5.73 12.68 3.93
CA LEU A 81 -4.73 11.62 4.10
C LEU A 81 -3.30 12.12 3.89
N GLY A 82 -3.07 12.98 2.89
CA GLY A 82 -1.76 13.58 2.62
C GLY A 82 -1.24 14.47 3.76
N ALA A 83 -2.13 14.99 4.61
CA ALA A 83 -1.75 15.74 5.80
C ALA A 83 -1.25 14.86 6.96
N VAL A 84 -1.48 13.54 6.91
CA VAL A 84 -1.02 12.61 7.95
C VAL A 84 0.48 12.37 7.79
N ARG A 85 1.28 12.78 8.80
CA ARG A 85 2.73 12.53 8.82
C ARG A 85 3.02 11.03 8.66
N GLY A 86 3.68 10.66 7.57
CA GLY A 86 4.00 9.27 7.23
C GLY A 86 3.22 8.73 6.04
N ILE A 87 2.20 9.44 5.56
CA ILE A 87 1.56 9.22 4.26
C ILE A 87 2.21 10.18 3.27
N GLY A 88 2.91 9.62 2.29
CA GLY A 88 3.58 10.40 1.24
C GLY A 88 3.00 10.16 -0.16
N PRO A 89 3.59 10.77 -1.20
CA PRO A 89 3.15 10.61 -2.59
C PRO A 89 3.04 9.14 -3.01
N TRP A 90 4.02 8.30 -2.64
CA TRP A 90 3.97 6.86 -2.92
C TRP A 90 2.70 6.21 -2.35
N THR A 91 2.35 6.49 -1.10
CA THR A 91 1.14 5.94 -0.45
C THR A 91 -0.13 6.48 -1.10
N LEU A 92 -0.18 7.78 -1.43
CA LEU A 92 -1.32 8.38 -2.11
C LEU A 92 -1.52 7.78 -3.51
N SER A 93 -0.45 7.53 -4.27
CA SER A 93 -0.54 6.83 -5.56
C SER A 93 -0.99 5.37 -5.42
N CYS A 94 -0.60 4.67 -4.35
CA CYS A 94 -1.14 3.36 -4.02
C CYS A 94 -2.66 3.42 -3.73
N LEU A 95 -3.13 4.47 -3.05
CA LEU A 95 -4.57 4.65 -2.78
C LEU A 95 -5.34 5.04 -4.05
N ALA A 96 -4.83 6.00 -4.83
CA ALA A 96 -5.34 6.40 -6.17
C ALA A 96 -5.74 5.17 -6.99
N THR A 97 -4.84 4.19 -7.00
CA THR A 97 -4.95 3.00 -7.81
C THR A 97 -5.76 1.87 -7.16
N ALA A 98 -5.51 1.54 -5.88
CA ALA A 98 -6.14 0.41 -5.21
C ALA A 98 -7.55 0.71 -4.69
N THR A 99 -7.84 1.96 -4.36
CA THR A 99 -9.13 2.39 -3.77
C THR A 99 -10.04 3.03 -4.82
N TRP A 100 -9.53 4.00 -5.58
CA TRP A 100 -10.35 4.73 -6.57
C TRP A 100 -10.24 4.18 -8.00
N GLY A 101 -9.39 3.18 -8.23
CA GLY A 101 -9.27 2.53 -9.53
C GLY A 101 -8.66 3.39 -10.62
N ASP A 102 -7.85 4.40 -10.26
CA ASP A 102 -7.17 5.28 -11.20
C ASP A 102 -6.31 4.46 -12.19
N ALA A 103 -6.66 4.53 -13.46
CA ALA A 103 -6.06 3.72 -14.52
C ALA A 103 -4.73 4.30 -15.03
N ASP A 104 -4.41 5.55 -14.71
CA ASP A 104 -3.27 6.28 -15.30
C ASP A 104 -2.21 6.70 -14.27
N THR A 105 -2.52 6.62 -12.97
CA THR A 105 -1.54 6.92 -11.91
C THR A 105 -0.33 5.99 -11.96
N VAL A 106 0.88 6.56 -11.95
CA VAL A 106 2.14 5.81 -11.86
C VAL A 106 2.70 5.97 -10.45
N ILE A 107 2.92 4.84 -9.76
CA ILE A 107 3.51 4.81 -8.42
C ILE A 107 5.04 4.91 -8.55
N THR A 108 5.57 6.10 -8.33
CA THR A 108 7.02 6.40 -8.33
C THR A 108 7.64 6.15 -6.95
N ALA A 109 8.96 6.07 -6.87
CA ALA A 109 9.73 5.70 -5.69
C ALA A 109 9.43 4.28 -5.15
N ASP A 110 8.81 3.44 -5.97
CA ASP A 110 8.64 2.02 -5.65
C ASP A 110 9.90 1.23 -5.99
N SER A 111 10.32 0.37 -5.06
CA SER A 111 11.54 -0.44 -5.24
C SER A 111 11.45 -1.52 -6.33
N GLY A 112 10.25 -1.94 -6.73
CA GLY A 112 10.03 -3.07 -7.63
C GLY A 112 9.36 -2.70 -8.94
N ILE A 113 8.44 -1.74 -8.95
CA ILE A 113 7.67 -1.37 -10.15
C ILE A 113 8.57 -0.94 -11.31
N PRO A 114 9.57 -0.04 -11.13
CA PRO A 114 10.35 0.44 -12.26
C PRO A 114 11.13 -0.66 -13.01
N SER A 115 11.76 -1.56 -12.25
CA SER A 115 12.49 -2.69 -12.83
C SER A 115 11.57 -3.75 -13.42
N MET A 116 10.37 -3.96 -12.85
CA MET A 116 9.35 -4.84 -13.44
C MET A 116 8.87 -4.32 -14.80
N VAL A 117 8.55 -3.02 -14.88
CA VAL A 117 8.08 -2.37 -16.10
C VAL A 117 9.18 -2.38 -17.18
N SER A 118 10.41 -2.03 -16.80
CA SER A 118 11.55 -2.01 -17.72
C SER A 118 11.88 -3.40 -18.26
N TRP A 119 11.77 -4.43 -17.42
CA TRP A 119 11.91 -5.81 -17.85
C TRP A 119 10.81 -6.23 -18.83
N MET A 120 9.57 -5.90 -18.50
CA MET A 120 8.43 -6.32 -19.32
C MET A 120 8.45 -5.63 -20.69
N LEU A 121 8.66 -4.31 -20.73
CA LEU A 121 8.51 -3.50 -21.94
C LEU A 121 9.80 -3.41 -22.77
N ALA A 122 10.97 -3.53 -22.17
CA ALA A 122 12.26 -3.33 -22.84
C ALA A 122 13.29 -4.45 -22.60
N ARG A 123 12.94 -5.51 -21.85
CA ARG A 123 13.88 -6.57 -21.42
C ARG A 123 15.08 -6.05 -20.63
N GLU A 124 14.93 -4.88 -20.02
CA GLU A 124 15.95 -4.24 -19.19
C GLU A 124 15.84 -4.76 -17.75
N SER A 125 16.91 -5.36 -17.23
CA SER A 125 16.91 -5.95 -15.89
C SER A 125 16.89 -4.93 -14.74
N ARG A 126 17.18 -3.65 -15.03
CA ARG A 126 17.13 -2.52 -14.10
C ARG A 126 16.39 -1.36 -14.76
N GLY A 127 15.59 -0.69 -13.97
CA GLY A 127 14.94 0.56 -14.34
C GLY A 127 14.73 1.43 -13.12
N ASP A 128 14.74 2.74 -13.34
CA ASP A 128 14.38 3.77 -12.37
C ASP A 128 13.05 4.43 -12.76
N ASP A 129 12.59 5.37 -11.94
CA ASP A 129 11.33 6.07 -12.19
C ASP A 129 11.32 6.78 -13.55
N ALA A 130 12.45 7.38 -13.96
CA ALA A 130 12.55 8.08 -15.23
C ALA A 130 12.37 7.13 -16.41
N ARG A 131 13.03 5.97 -16.39
CA ARG A 131 12.89 4.94 -17.41
C ARG A 131 11.49 4.36 -17.44
N MET A 132 10.93 4.06 -16.28
CA MET A 132 9.55 3.58 -16.15
C MET A 132 8.56 4.57 -16.76
N LEU A 133 8.67 5.86 -16.43
CA LEU A 133 7.79 6.90 -16.96
C LEU A 133 7.90 7.02 -18.48
N ALA A 134 9.12 7.00 -19.03
CA ALA A 134 9.35 7.04 -20.47
C ALA A 134 8.72 5.84 -21.21
N LEU A 135 8.85 4.63 -20.63
CA LEU A 135 8.26 3.41 -21.20
C LEU A 135 6.73 3.39 -21.11
N LEU A 136 6.17 4.02 -20.08
CA LEU A 136 4.72 4.06 -19.87
C LEU A 136 4.02 5.18 -20.65
N GLU A 137 4.72 6.22 -21.09
CA GLU A 137 4.11 7.39 -21.74
C GLU A 137 3.18 7.04 -22.93
N PRO A 138 3.53 6.11 -23.84
CA PRO A 138 2.64 5.72 -24.94
C PRO A 138 1.31 5.09 -24.51
N TYR A 139 1.20 4.67 -23.24
CA TYR A 139 0.03 3.94 -22.72
C TYR A 139 -0.96 4.83 -21.98
N ARG A 140 -0.84 6.16 -22.03
CA ARG A 140 -1.88 7.04 -21.48
C ARG A 140 -3.24 6.79 -22.18
N PRO A 141 -4.38 6.80 -21.46
CA PRO A 141 -4.57 7.03 -20.02
C PRO A 141 -4.64 5.72 -19.19
N HIS A 142 -3.78 4.75 -19.49
CA HIS A 142 -3.82 3.37 -18.98
C HIS A 142 -2.51 2.91 -18.35
N ARG A 143 -1.64 3.84 -17.95
CA ARG A 143 -0.30 3.51 -17.43
C ARG A 143 -0.34 2.55 -16.25
N TYR A 144 -1.27 2.71 -15.31
CA TYR A 144 -1.42 1.77 -14.20
C TYR A 144 -1.96 0.40 -14.64
N ARG A 145 -2.81 0.34 -15.65
CA ARG A 145 -3.28 -0.94 -16.20
C ARG A 145 -2.11 -1.75 -16.76
N VAL A 146 -1.18 -1.10 -17.45
CA VAL A 146 0.05 -1.73 -17.93
C VAL A 146 0.90 -2.23 -16.77
N ILE A 147 1.09 -1.43 -15.73
CA ILE A 147 1.79 -1.87 -14.51
C ILE A 147 1.13 -3.12 -13.93
N ARG A 148 -0.20 -3.12 -13.74
CA ARG A 148 -0.92 -4.28 -13.21
C ARG A 148 -0.76 -5.53 -14.07
N LEU A 149 -0.84 -5.39 -15.40
CA LEU A 149 -0.66 -6.50 -16.33
C LEU A 149 0.78 -7.02 -16.30
N ALA A 150 1.78 -6.14 -16.18
CA ALA A 150 3.18 -6.54 -16.03
C ALA A 150 3.36 -7.44 -14.80
N PHE A 151 2.80 -7.06 -13.64
CA PHE A 151 2.83 -7.89 -12.43
C PHE A 151 2.00 -9.19 -12.55
N ALA A 152 0.87 -9.16 -13.26
CA ALA A 152 0.02 -10.32 -13.46
C ALA A 152 0.61 -11.34 -14.45
N SER A 153 1.50 -10.91 -15.36
CA SER A 153 2.11 -11.77 -16.38
C SER A 153 2.95 -12.92 -15.81
N GLY A 154 3.35 -12.84 -14.54
CA GLY A 154 4.31 -13.78 -13.94
C GLY A 154 5.75 -13.61 -14.43
N SER A 155 5.99 -12.77 -15.44
CA SER A 155 7.34 -12.41 -15.89
C SER A 155 8.06 -11.64 -14.78
N ARG A 156 9.33 -11.94 -14.58
CA ARG A 156 10.16 -11.26 -13.60
C ARG A 156 11.55 -11.01 -14.19
N PRO A 157 12.19 -9.88 -13.86
CA PRO A 157 13.60 -9.71 -14.16
C PRO A 157 14.40 -10.88 -13.54
N PRO A 158 15.46 -11.35 -14.21
CA PRO A 158 16.29 -12.43 -13.70
C PRO A 158 16.85 -12.09 -12.31
N ARG A 159 16.84 -13.06 -11.39
CA ARG A 159 17.33 -12.88 -10.02
C ARG A 159 18.85 -12.71 -10.04
N GLN A 160 19.35 -11.55 -9.62
CA GLN A 160 20.78 -11.24 -9.68
C GLN A 160 21.56 -11.57 -8.39
N ALA A 161 20.89 -11.77 -7.25
CA ALA A 161 21.57 -12.11 -6.00
C ALA A 161 20.71 -13.00 -5.06
N PRO A 162 21.35 -13.89 -4.28
CA PRO A 162 20.71 -14.56 -3.15
C PRO A 162 20.17 -13.55 -2.14
N ARG A 163 19.06 -13.88 -1.46
CA ARG A 163 18.51 -13.05 -0.39
C ARG A 163 19.56 -12.98 0.73
N ALA A 164 19.92 -11.78 1.19
CA ALA A 164 20.72 -11.65 2.41
C ALA A 164 19.94 -12.33 3.56
N PRO A 165 20.60 -13.17 4.38
CA PRO A 165 19.92 -13.80 5.51
C PRO A 165 19.38 -12.73 6.45
N ASP A 166 18.18 -12.96 7.01
CA ASP A 166 17.63 -12.10 8.05
C ASP A 166 18.64 -12.04 9.20
N GLN A 167 19.21 -10.87 9.47
CA GLN A 167 20.11 -10.72 10.60
C GLN A 167 19.27 -10.77 11.89
N PRO A 168 19.58 -11.68 12.83
CA PRO A 168 18.87 -11.73 14.10
C PRO A 168 19.05 -10.41 14.84
N ILE A 169 17.94 -9.89 15.37
CA ILE A 169 17.95 -8.76 16.30
C ILE A 169 18.72 -9.25 17.53
N ARG A 170 19.91 -8.70 17.77
CA ARG A 170 20.66 -8.96 19.00
C ARG A 170 20.01 -8.14 20.12
N ASP A 171 19.44 -8.83 21.09
CA ASP A 171 19.03 -8.21 22.36
C ASP A 171 20.28 -7.59 23.02
N ARG A 172 20.20 -6.31 23.36
CA ARG A 172 21.12 -5.62 24.26
C ARG A 172 20.34 -5.16 25.48
#